data_AF-A0A317Z486-F1
#
_entry.id   AF-A0A317Z486-F1
#
_cell.length_a   1.000
_cell.length_b   1.000
_cell.length_c   1.000
_cell.angle_alpha   90.00
_cell.angle_beta   90.00
_cell.angle_gamma   90.00
#
_symmetry.space_group_name_H-M   'P 1'
#
loop_
_entity.id
_entity.type
_entity.pdbx_description
1 polymer ?
#
loop_
_entity_poly.entity_id
_entity_poly.type
_entity_poly.pdbx_seq_one_letter_code
_entity_poly.pdbx_strand_id
1 'polypeptide(L)' 'MVTVGISANISYDTGGMFPGYERCYVNQDYIHTIVKHHAIPLVLPIHTSQ' A
#
# COMPACT_ATOMS: atom_id res chain seq x y z
N MET A 1 11.55 5.38 17.78
CA MET A 1 11.23 5.83 16.41
C MET A 1 9.75 5.59 16.18
N VAL A 2 8.99 6.57 15.68
CA VAL A 2 7.53 6.41 15.48
C VAL A 2 7.30 5.58 14.23
N THR A 3 6.43 4.57 14.32
CA THR A 3 6.00 3.75 13.18
C THR A 3 4.53 4.01 12.91
N VAL A 4 4.18 4.26 11.66
CA VAL A 4 2.80 4.51 11.23
C VAL A 4 2.38 3.38 10.30
N GLY A 5 1.39 2.61 10.74
CA GLY A 5 0.78 1.57 9.92
C GLY A 5 -0.14 2.16 8.86
N ILE A 6 -0.05 1.65 7.64
CA ILE A 6 -0.96 2.00 6.54
C ILE A 6 -1.57 0.70 6.02
N SER A 7 -2.89 0.55 6.12
CA SER A 7 -3.56 -0.54 5.42
C SER A 7 -3.42 -0.31 3.93
N ALA A 8 -2.92 -1.32 3.23
CA ALA A 8 -2.94 -1.32 1.78
C ALA A 8 -4.37 -1.40 1.24
N ASN A 9 -4.50 -1.26 -0.06
CA ASN A 9 -5.75 -1.42 -0.79
C ASN A 9 -5.54 -2.46 -1.90
N ILE A 10 -6.64 -2.95 -2.47
CA ILE A 10 -6.63 -3.98 -3.50
C ILE A 10 -6.99 -3.35 -4.83
N SER A 11 -6.12 -3.54 -5.82
CA SER A 11 -6.33 -3.10 -7.20
C SER A 11 -6.16 -4.29 -8.13
N TYR A 12 -6.95 -4.30 -9.20
CA TYR A 12 -6.85 -5.30 -10.26
C TYR A 12 -6.19 -4.64 -11.47
N ASP A 13 -5.12 -5.25 -11.96
CA ASP A 13 -4.47 -4.75 -13.17
C ASP A 13 -5.36 -5.01 -14.38
N THR A 14 -5.79 -3.95 -15.07
CA THR A 14 -6.62 -4.04 -16.28
C THR A 14 -5.78 -3.99 -17.56
N GLY A 15 -4.45 -3.85 -17.44
CA GLY A 15 -3.50 -3.83 -18.56
C GLY A 15 -2.17 -4.51 -18.21
N GLY A 16 -1.13 -4.29 -19.02
CA GLY A 16 0.22 -4.77 -18.72
C GLY A 16 0.43 -6.28 -18.87
N MET A 17 1.49 -6.79 -18.22
CA MET A 17 1.96 -8.18 -18.38
C MET A 17 1.09 -9.22 -17.63
N PHE A 18 0.28 -8.77 -16.65
CA PHE A 18 -0.50 -9.65 -15.77
C PHE A 18 -1.93 -9.11 -15.54
N PRO A 19 -2.74 -9.00 -16.60
CA PRO A 19 -4.12 -8.55 -16.46
C PRO A 19 -4.93 -9.52 -15.58
N GLY A 20 -5.77 -8.98 -14.71
CA GLY A 20 -6.61 -9.74 -13.78
C GLY A 20 -5.94 -10.13 -12.47
N TYR A 21 -4.64 -9.86 -12.28
CA TYR A 21 -3.96 -10.14 -11.02
C TYR A 21 -4.33 -9.13 -9.94
N GLU A 22 -4.60 -9.65 -8.76
CA GLU A 22 -4.81 -8.86 -7.55
C GLU A 22 -3.48 -8.27 -7.07
N ARG A 23 -3.45 -6.96 -6.85
CA ARG A 23 -2.29 -6.24 -6.33
C ARG A 23 -2.65 -5.53 -5.03
N CYS A 24 -1.86 -5.80 -4.01
CA CYS A 24 -1.83 -5.00 -2.80
C CYS A 24 -1.03 -3.73 -3.08
N TYR A 25 -1.65 -2.56 -2.93
CA TYR A 25 -1.01 -1.28 -3.23
C TYR A 25 -1.27 -0.23 -2.15
N VAL A 26 -0.41 0.79 -2.10
CA VAL A 26 -0.58 1.97 -1.27
C VAL A 26 -0.22 3.21 -2.09
N ASN A 27 -0.90 4.33 -1.86
CA ASN A 27 -0.53 5.58 -2.53
C ASN A 27 0.82 6.06 -1.98
N GLN A 28 1.73 6.42 -2.89
CA GLN A 28 3.06 6.94 -2.56
C GLN A 28 3.01 8.23 -1.74
N ASP A 29 1.97 9.04 -1.87
CA ASP A 29 1.79 10.27 -1.08
C ASP A 29 1.64 9.99 0.42
N TYR A 30 1.06 8.85 0.79
CA TYR A 30 0.99 8.43 2.20
C TYR A 30 2.37 8.09 2.74
N ILE A 31 3.19 7.39 1.94
CA ILE A 31 4.58 7.07 2.29
C ILE A 31 5.40 8.36 2.45
N HIS A 32 5.31 9.28 1.48
CA HIS A 32 6.03 10.55 1.53
C HIS A 32 5.65 11.40 2.73
N THR A 33 4.36 11.44 3.09
CA THR A 33 3.89 12.18 4.26
C THR A 33 4.55 11.66 5.54
N ILE A 34 4.58 10.33 5.73
CA ILE A 34 5.18 9.71 6.93
C ILE A 34 6.69 9.97 6.99
N VAL A 35 7.39 9.78 5.87
CA VAL A 35 8.84 10.01 5.79
C VAL A 35 9.21 11.47 6.05
N LYS A 36 8.41 12.43 5.55
CA LYS A 36 8.59 13.86 5.81
C LYS A 36 8.54 14.21 7.31
N HIS A 37 7.83 13.41 8.10
CA HIS A 37 7.74 13.55 9.55
C HIS A 37 8.75 12.68 10.31
N HIS A 38 9.80 12.16 9.65
CA HIS A 38 10.85 11.33 10.25
C HIS A 38 10.31 10.05 10.93
N ALA A 39 9.17 9.54 10.44
CA ALA A 39 8.55 8.31 10.91
C ALA A 39 8.76 7.16 9.90
N ILE A 40 8.56 5.92 10.36
CA ILE A 40 8.69 4.73 9.52
C ILE A 40 7.30 4.32 9.01
N PRO A 41 7.07 4.26 7.69
CA PRO A 41 5.85 3.69 7.14
C PRO A 41 5.91 2.16 7.20
N LEU A 42 4.84 1.53 7.71
CA LEU A 42 4.66 0.09 7.70
C LEU A 42 3.41 -0.25 6.87
N VAL A 43 3.59 -0.85 5.69
CA VAL A 43 2.48 -1.27 4.85
C VAL A 43 1.90 -2.57 5.41
N LEU A 44 0.62 -2.54 5.75
CA LEU A 44 -0.15 -3.67 6.25
C LEU A 44 -0.95 -4.24 5.07
N PRO A 45 -0.55 -5.41 4.53
CA PRO A 45 -1.30 -6.02 3.45
C PRO A 45 -2.70 -6.40 3.92
N ILE A 46 -3.66 -6.25 3.03
CA ILE A 46 -5.04 -6.68 3.25
C ILE A 46 -5.39 -7.81 2.28
N HIS A 47 -6.37 -8.63 2.65
CA HIS A 47 -6.87 -9.71 1.83
C HIS A 47 -8.40 -9.60 1.74
N THR A 48 -8.97 -9.83 0.55
CA THR A 48 -10.42 -9.67 0.32
C THR A 48 -11.26 -10.76 1.00
N SER A 49 -10.68 -11.91 1.40
CA SER A 49 -11.42 -12.89 2.20
C SER A 49 -11.55 -12.43 3.66
N GLN A 50 -12.61 -11.69 3.95
CA GLN A 50 -13.24 -11.72 5.28
C GLN A 50 -14.33 -12.77 5.30
#